data_AF-A0A1J3CMX5-F1
#
_entry.id   AF-A0A1J3CMX5-F1
#
_cell.length_a   1.000
_cell.length_b   1.000
_cell.length_c   1.000
_cell.angle_alpha   90.00
_cell.angle_beta   90.00
_cell.angle_gamma   90.00
#
_symmetry.space_group_name_H-M   'P 1'
#
loop_
_entity.id
_entity.type
_entity.pdbx_description
1 polymer ?
#
loop_
_entity_poly.entity_id
_entity_poly.type
_entity_poly.pdbx_seq_one_letter_code
_entity_poly.pdbx_strand_id
1 'polypeptide(L)'
;MGNLSLGFWVTAFFLLGSLIDAADGSIHEYKDEGFVKIANARYFYGGAEGLYASEFLGVDASSATTPPLKGNSFIRFDDVSFVRSKDSARKQNSTQASAGLVEAILFEAKQHDRVSGSFFKTENMCCTPKLADAGSCNLGEVMISADPNDPEWPKRIPTFFKKGEEEVKMSPEAVIINKTGWYTVYFTTCDEDMDGTVVRGRSVWKNLGGYLRGETTPLVKFYGLMLLAYAMLGLVWFPRVALYWKDGIQLHSHVSLVIA
;
A
#
# COMPACT_ATOMS: atom_id res chain seq x y z
N MET A 1 5.15 -36.71 -39.80
CA MET A 1 5.67 -35.49 -39.14
C MET A 1 4.56 -34.88 -38.29
N GLY A 2 4.28 -35.41 -37.10
CA GLY A 2 3.08 -35.03 -36.31
C GLY A 2 3.30 -34.79 -34.81
N ASN A 3 4.41 -35.24 -34.23
CA ASN A 3 4.60 -35.19 -32.76
C ASN A 3 5.63 -34.17 -32.27
N LEU A 4 6.35 -33.49 -33.18
CA LEU A 4 7.41 -32.55 -32.79
C LEU A 4 6.88 -31.16 -32.41
N SER A 5 5.65 -30.81 -32.84
CA SER A 5 5.03 -29.51 -32.56
C SER A 5 4.49 -29.45 -31.13
N LEU A 6 3.75 -30.47 -30.69
CA LEU A 6 3.05 -30.44 -29.41
C LEU A 6 4.00 -30.31 -28.19
N GLY A 7 5.12 -31.03 -28.20
CA GLY A 7 6.13 -30.97 -27.13
C GLY A 7 6.84 -29.61 -27.04
N PHE A 8 7.05 -28.94 -28.17
CA PHE A 8 7.69 -27.62 -28.23
C PHE A 8 6.77 -26.52 -27.68
N TRP A 9 5.47 -26.58 -27.99
CA TRP A 9 4.49 -25.63 -27.44
C TRP A 9 4.26 -25.84 -25.94
N VAL A 10 4.24 -27.08 -25.45
CA VAL A 10 4.11 -27.38 -24.02
C VAL A 10 5.33 -26.89 -23.24
N THR A 11 6.54 -27.15 -23.74
CA THR A 11 7.78 -26.68 -23.09
C THR A 11 7.91 -25.16 -23.13
N ALA A 12 7.53 -24.51 -24.23
CA ALA A 12 7.48 -23.05 -24.31
C ALA A 12 6.47 -22.44 -23.31
N PHE A 13 5.31 -23.08 -23.12
CA PHE A 13 4.29 -22.63 -22.15
C PHE A 13 4.77 -22.78 -20.69
N PHE A 14 5.45 -23.88 -20.36
CA PHE A 14 6.06 -24.08 -19.04
C PHE A 14 7.22 -23.11 -18.77
N LEU A 15 8.05 -22.80 -19.77
CA LEU A 15 9.15 -21.83 -19.65
C LEU A 15 8.63 -20.38 -19.51
N LEU A 16 7.48 -20.05 -20.12
CA LEU A 16 6.86 -18.74 -19.96
C LEU A 16 6.27 -18.54 -18.56
N GLY A 17 5.79 -19.61 -17.92
CA GLY A 17 5.29 -19.57 -16.54
C GLY A 17 6.37 -19.29 -15.49
N SER A 18 7.62 -19.71 -15.73
CA SER A 18 8.73 -19.50 -14.80
C SER A 18 9.28 -18.06 -14.74
N LEU A 19 8.81 -17.15 -15.62
CA LEU A 19 9.19 -15.73 -15.61
C LEU A 19 8.22 -14.85 -14.81
N ILE A 20 7.15 -15.44 -14.23
CA ILE A 20 6.18 -14.70 -13.44
C ILE A 20 6.70 -14.66 -12.00
N ASP A 21 7.43 -13.60 -11.68
CA ASP A 21 7.80 -13.32 -10.30
C ASP A 21 6.52 -13.08 -9.49
N ALA A 22 6.35 -13.81 -8.40
CA ALA A 22 5.19 -13.64 -7.55
C ALA A 22 5.36 -12.33 -6.77
N ALA A 23 4.58 -11.29 -7.12
CA ALA A 23 4.46 -10.10 -6.28
C ALA A 23 4.10 -10.53 -4.84
N ASP A 24 4.48 -9.84 -3.77
CA ASP A 24 4.14 -10.25 -2.37
C ASP A 24 2.99 -9.41 -1.75
N GLY A 25 2.55 -8.37 -2.46
CA GLY A 25 1.50 -7.42 -2.07
C GLY A 25 1.64 -6.10 -2.82
N SER A 26 0.78 -5.12 -2.51
CA SER A 26 0.97 -3.74 -2.99
C SER A 26 2.08 -3.08 -2.17
N ILE A 27 3.06 -2.47 -2.84
CA ILE A 27 4.21 -1.82 -2.19
C ILE A 27 4.13 -0.33 -2.43
N HIS A 28 4.21 0.46 -1.35
CA HIS A 28 4.42 1.91 -1.40
C HIS A 28 5.83 2.19 -0.89
N GLU A 29 6.68 2.73 -1.76
CA GLU A 29 8.10 2.98 -1.48
C GLU A 29 8.29 4.47 -1.14
N TYR A 30 9.11 4.76 -0.14
CA TYR A 30 9.40 6.11 0.34
C TYR A 30 10.88 6.43 0.08
N LYS A 31 11.15 7.37 -0.83
CA LYS A 31 12.50 7.70 -1.31
C LYS A 31 12.92 9.11 -0.90
N ASP A 32 13.20 9.29 0.39
CA ASP A 32 13.66 10.58 0.92
C ASP A 32 12.67 11.71 0.65
N GLU A 33 11.38 11.38 0.69
CA GLU A 33 10.34 12.35 0.37
C GLU A 33 10.03 13.22 1.59
N GLY A 34 9.98 14.53 1.36
CA GLY A 34 9.76 15.52 2.41
C GLY A 34 8.29 15.66 2.79
N PHE A 35 8.05 16.02 4.05
CA PHE A 35 6.72 16.33 4.53
C PHE A 35 6.28 17.70 3.99
N VAL A 36 5.01 17.82 3.63
CA VAL A 36 4.39 19.07 3.18
C VAL A 36 3.69 19.73 4.38
N LYS A 37 3.72 21.05 4.46
CA LYS A 37 3.03 21.79 5.51
C LYS A 37 1.55 22.00 5.15
N ILE A 38 0.65 21.58 6.03
CA ILE A 38 -0.78 21.91 5.98
C ILE A 38 -1.19 22.49 7.33
N ALA A 39 -1.74 23.70 7.30
CA ALA A 39 -2.13 24.44 8.51
C ALA A 39 -0.98 24.47 9.55
N ASN A 40 -1.21 23.89 10.73
CA ASN A 40 -0.26 23.80 11.83
C ASN A 40 0.45 22.43 11.93
N ALA A 41 0.33 21.57 10.91
CA ALA A 41 0.97 20.26 10.85
C ALA A 41 1.88 20.14 9.62
N ARG A 42 2.79 19.18 9.68
CA ARG A 42 3.48 18.66 8.50
C ARG A 42 3.00 17.25 8.26
N TYR A 43 2.66 16.94 7.02
CA TYR A 43 2.06 15.66 6.65
C TYR A 43 2.77 15.05 5.44
N PHE A 44 2.75 13.73 5.38
CA PHE A 44 3.18 12.94 4.24
C PHE A 44 2.15 11.84 3.98
N TYR A 45 1.79 11.67 2.71
CA TYR A 45 0.85 10.65 2.27
C TYR A 45 1.57 9.31 2.09
N GLY A 46 1.34 8.35 3.00
CA GLY A 46 2.02 7.05 2.98
C GLY A 46 1.40 6.01 2.03
N GLY A 47 0.22 6.30 1.46
CA GLY A 47 -0.49 5.38 0.57
C GLY A 47 -1.89 5.03 1.09
N ALA A 48 -2.71 4.50 0.19
CA ALA A 48 -4.01 3.97 0.52
C ALA A 48 -4.36 2.77 -0.36
N GLU A 49 -5.06 1.79 0.22
CA GLU A 49 -5.47 0.57 -0.46
C GLU A 49 -6.76 -0.03 0.13
N GLY A 50 -7.50 -0.72 -0.72
CA GLY A 50 -8.57 -1.62 -0.28
C GLY A 50 -8.01 -2.93 0.31
N LEU A 51 -8.39 -3.28 1.53
CA LEU A 51 -8.01 -4.55 2.18
C LEU A 51 -9.25 -5.29 2.66
N TYR A 52 -9.29 -6.61 2.48
CA TYR A 52 -10.33 -7.45 3.09
C TYR A 52 -9.98 -7.75 4.56
N ALA A 53 -10.98 -7.98 5.39
CA ALA A 53 -10.79 -8.49 6.75
C ALA A 53 -10.01 -9.81 6.73
N SER A 54 -9.11 -10.03 7.68
CA SER A 54 -8.40 -11.30 7.84
C SER A 54 -9.37 -12.42 8.25
N GLU A 55 -9.16 -13.62 7.72
CA GLU A 55 -9.83 -14.83 8.19
C GLU A 55 -8.99 -15.45 9.31
N PHE A 56 -9.39 -15.24 10.57
CA PHE A 56 -8.81 -15.99 11.69
C PHE A 56 -9.27 -17.45 11.59
N LEU A 57 -8.57 -18.26 10.79
CA LEU A 57 -8.67 -19.71 10.91
C LEU A 57 -8.11 -20.05 12.30
N GLY A 58 -8.98 -20.52 13.21
CA GLY A 58 -8.65 -20.84 14.60
C GLY A 58 -7.61 -21.94 14.68
N VAL A 59 -6.33 -21.58 14.61
CA VAL A 59 -5.21 -22.47 14.89
C VAL A 59 -4.88 -22.33 16.37
N ASP A 60 -5.06 -23.43 17.10
CA ASP A 60 -4.79 -23.55 18.53
C ASP A 60 -3.44 -22.91 18.92
N ALA A 61 -3.48 -22.18 20.03
CA ALA A 61 -2.41 -21.34 20.59
C ALA A 61 -1.16 -22.12 21.09
N SER A 62 -0.88 -23.31 20.57
CA SER A 62 0.15 -24.23 21.09
C SER A 62 1.39 -24.38 20.21
N SER A 63 1.52 -23.63 19.10
CA SER A 63 2.73 -23.67 18.27
C SER A 63 3.27 -22.28 17.97
N ALA A 64 3.96 -21.70 18.95
CA ALA A 64 4.70 -20.46 18.81
C ALA A 64 6.08 -20.73 18.21
N THR A 65 6.35 -20.19 17.02
CA THR A 65 7.65 -19.55 16.73
C THR A 65 7.58 -18.47 15.66
N THR A 66 6.52 -18.39 14.86
CA THR A 66 6.15 -17.23 14.03
C THR A 66 4.66 -17.36 13.69
N PRO A 67 3.80 -16.33 13.87
CA PRO A 67 2.42 -16.44 13.43
C PRO A 67 2.43 -16.68 11.92
N PRO A 68 1.73 -17.71 11.40
CA PRO A 68 1.68 -17.93 9.97
C PRO A 68 0.87 -16.79 9.35
N LEU A 69 1.54 -15.82 8.68
CA LEU A 69 0.90 -14.75 7.88
C LEU A 69 0.13 -15.27 6.65
N LYS A 70 -0.09 -16.59 6.56
CA LYS A 70 -0.71 -17.23 5.40
C LYS A 70 -2.24 -17.17 5.58
N GLY A 71 -2.85 -16.16 4.96
CA GLY A 71 -4.30 -15.92 5.00
C GLY A 71 -4.74 -14.69 5.80
N ASN A 72 -3.82 -13.88 6.33
CA ASN A 72 -4.18 -12.62 6.99
C ASN A 72 -3.94 -11.44 6.06
N SER A 73 -4.86 -10.47 6.08
CA SER A 73 -4.65 -9.17 5.46
C SER A 73 -3.91 -8.26 6.44
N PHE A 74 -2.86 -7.59 5.97
CA PHE A 74 -2.04 -6.74 6.83
C PHE A 74 -1.41 -5.57 6.07
N ILE A 75 -1.01 -4.57 6.84
CA ILE A 75 -0.14 -3.48 6.41
C ILE A 75 1.17 -3.62 7.19
N ARG A 76 2.27 -3.89 6.49
CA ARG A 76 3.61 -4.06 7.06
C ARG A 76 4.45 -2.84 6.76
N PHE A 77 5.17 -2.33 7.76
CA PHE A 77 6.10 -1.23 7.59
C PHE A 77 7.52 -1.80 7.56
N ASP A 78 8.08 -1.97 6.37
CA ASP A 78 9.41 -2.54 6.15
C ASP A 78 10.44 -1.41 6.21
N ASP A 79 11.22 -1.38 7.31
CA ASP A 79 12.31 -0.42 7.54
C ASP A 79 11.91 1.05 7.33
N VAL A 80 10.68 1.41 7.74
CA VAL A 80 10.24 2.80 7.68
C VAL A 80 11.04 3.62 8.70
N SER A 81 11.76 4.62 8.20
CA SER A 81 12.50 5.56 9.03
C SER A 81 12.19 7.01 8.69
N PHE A 82 12.24 7.86 9.71
CA PHE A 82 12.08 9.30 9.60
C PHE A 82 13.43 9.96 9.84
N VAL A 83 13.84 10.82 8.92
CA VAL A 83 15.12 11.53 9.02
C VAL A 83 14.83 13.02 9.11
N ARG A 84 15.27 13.66 10.19
CA ARG A 84 15.11 15.10 10.40
C ARG A 84 16.38 15.87 10.03
N SER A 85 16.25 17.18 9.85
CA SER A 85 17.40 18.04 9.56
C SER A 85 18.39 18.10 10.73
N LYS A 86 19.68 18.35 10.42
CA LYS A 86 20.73 18.54 11.42
C LYS A 86 20.45 19.72 12.35
N ASP A 87 19.84 20.77 11.80
CA ASP A 87 19.47 21.96 12.56
C ASP A 87 18.36 21.63 13.57
N SER A 88 17.36 20.84 13.15
CA SER A 88 16.32 20.30 14.04
C SER A 88 16.90 19.46 15.17
N ALA A 89 17.83 18.56 14.85
CA ALA A 89 18.49 17.70 15.84
C ALA A 89 19.34 18.50 16.85
N ARG A 90 19.93 19.62 16.44
CA ARG A 90 20.75 20.50 17.29
C ARG A 90 19.93 21.48 18.14
N LYS A 91 18.80 21.97 17.61
CA LYS A 91 17.94 22.97 18.29
C LYS A 91 17.28 22.43 19.55
N GLN A 92 17.12 21.11 19.67
CA GLN A 92 16.50 20.50 20.83
C GLN A 92 17.41 20.50 22.06
N ASN A 93 17.36 21.61 22.77
CA ASN A 93 17.89 21.80 24.11
C ASN A 93 16.87 21.50 25.23
N SER A 94 15.73 20.87 24.91
CA SER A 94 14.62 20.66 25.85
C SER A 94 14.88 19.49 26.81
N THR A 95 14.53 19.72 28.06
CA THR A 95 14.57 18.85 29.25
C THR A 95 13.66 17.62 29.17
N GLN A 96 13.04 17.35 28.02
CA GLN A 96 12.12 16.22 27.79
C GLN A 96 12.85 15.00 27.21
N ALA A 97 12.39 13.80 27.60
CA ALA A 97 12.98 12.53 27.16
C ALA A 97 12.75 12.22 25.67
N SER A 98 11.71 12.81 25.06
CA SER A 98 11.46 12.74 23.61
C SER A 98 11.86 14.05 22.94
N ALA A 99 12.66 13.91 21.90
CA ALA A 99 13.24 15.00 21.15
C ALA A 99 12.48 15.14 19.82
N GLY A 100 11.15 15.19 19.87
CA GLY A 100 10.29 15.31 18.69
C GLY A 100 9.52 14.04 18.35
N LEU A 101 8.32 14.24 17.79
CA LEU A 101 7.33 13.20 17.56
C LEU A 101 6.87 13.18 16.08
N VAL A 102 6.91 11.99 15.48
CA VAL A 102 6.23 11.70 14.22
C VAL A 102 5.20 10.61 14.48
N GLU A 103 3.96 10.86 14.09
CA GLU A 103 2.84 9.94 14.26
C GLU A 103 2.44 9.36 12.91
N ALA A 104 2.42 8.04 12.81
CA ALA A 104 1.73 7.38 11.72
C ALA A 104 0.27 7.15 12.12
N ILE A 105 -0.65 7.64 11.30
CA ILE A 105 -2.09 7.51 11.49
C ILE A 105 -2.62 6.60 10.39
N LEU A 106 -3.18 5.47 10.81
CA LEU A 106 -3.78 4.48 9.95
C LEU A 106 -5.29 4.45 10.21
N PHE A 107 -6.10 4.68 9.18
CA PHE A 107 -7.55 4.82 9.31
C PHE A 107 -8.30 4.29 8.09
N GLU A 108 -9.56 3.88 8.29
CA GLU A 108 -10.47 3.56 7.19
C GLU A 108 -11.03 4.85 6.57
N ALA A 109 -11.29 4.88 5.26
CA ALA A 109 -11.87 6.03 4.56
C ALA A 109 -13.14 6.62 5.22
N LYS A 110 -13.99 5.79 5.83
CA LYS A 110 -15.18 6.26 6.58
C LYS A 110 -14.83 7.05 7.84
N GLN A 111 -13.64 6.85 8.37
CA GLN A 111 -13.12 7.54 9.55
C GLN A 111 -12.28 8.77 9.16
N HIS A 112 -12.23 9.15 7.88
CA HIS A 112 -11.47 10.30 7.41
C HIS A 112 -11.80 11.58 8.20
N ASP A 113 -13.08 11.84 8.46
CA ASP A 113 -13.48 13.02 9.24
C ASP A 113 -12.91 13.00 10.65
N ARG A 114 -12.76 11.83 11.27
CA ARG A 114 -12.26 11.66 12.66
C ARG A 114 -10.76 11.94 12.82
N VAL A 115 -10.01 11.89 11.72
CA VAL A 115 -8.58 12.22 11.64
C VAL A 115 -8.37 13.64 11.10
N SER A 116 -9.39 14.20 10.45
CA SER A 116 -9.35 15.53 9.86
C SER A 116 -9.87 16.60 10.82
N GLY A 117 -9.43 17.83 10.60
CA GLY A 117 -9.93 18.99 11.32
C GLY A 117 -11.45 19.20 11.18
N SER A 118 -12.10 18.58 10.16
CA SER A 118 -13.56 18.64 9.95
C SER A 118 -14.37 18.18 11.17
N PHE A 119 -13.99 17.08 11.81
CA PHE A 119 -14.67 16.58 13.02
C PHE A 119 -14.52 17.54 14.20
N PHE A 120 -13.35 18.17 14.31
CA PHE A 120 -13.05 19.16 15.35
C PHE A 120 -13.55 20.57 14.99
N LYS A 121 -14.16 20.75 13.80
CA LYS A 121 -14.58 22.05 13.24
C LYS A 121 -13.44 23.08 13.19
N THR A 122 -12.22 22.61 12.92
CA THR A 122 -11.04 23.46 12.78
C THR A 122 -10.29 23.11 11.50
N GLU A 123 -9.52 24.05 10.96
CA GLU A 123 -8.61 23.76 9.85
C GLU A 123 -7.26 23.18 10.32
N ASN A 124 -7.04 23.14 11.65
CA ASN A 124 -5.82 22.60 12.24
C ASN A 124 -5.88 21.08 12.28
N MET A 125 -4.72 20.44 12.10
CA MET A 125 -4.56 19.00 12.30
C MET A 125 -3.96 18.70 13.68
N CYS A 126 -3.12 19.60 14.19
CA CYS A 126 -2.47 19.43 15.49
C CYS A 126 -3.28 20.06 16.62
N CYS A 127 -3.23 19.41 17.78
CA CYS A 127 -3.91 19.87 18.98
C CYS A 127 -3.39 21.25 19.39
N THR A 128 -4.32 22.21 19.49
CA THR A 128 -4.00 23.56 19.96
C THR A 128 -4.16 23.66 21.47
N PRO A 129 -3.48 24.60 22.15
CA PRO A 129 -3.63 24.78 23.60
C PRO A 129 -5.09 24.90 24.06
N LYS A 130 -5.93 25.63 23.31
CA LYS A 130 -7.36 25.78 23.62
C LYS A 130 -8.13 24.45 23.64
N LEU A 131 -7.76 23.51 22.78
CA LEU A 131 -8.38 22.18 22.70
C LEU A 131 -7.82 21.21 23.74
N ALA A 132 -6.53 21.36 24.07
CA ALA A 132 -5.90 20.63 25.16
C ALA A 132 -6.48 21.03 26.52
N ASP A 133 -6.67 22.33 26.76
CA ASP A 133 -7.28 22.86 27.99
C ASP A 133 -8.75 22.40 28.14
N ALA A 134 -9.44 22.19 27.02
CA ALA A 134 -10.79 21.62 26.98
C ALA A 134 -10.81 20.08 27.15
N GLY A 135 -9.66 19.42 27.33
CA GLY A 135 -9.53 17.98 27.51
C GLY A 135 -9.80 17.15 26.26
N SER A 136 -9.79 17.76 25.06
CA SER A 136 -10.16 17.09 23.81
C SER A 136 -8.99 16.36 23.15
N CYS A 137 -7.74 16.77 23.40
CA CYS A 137 -6.52 16.17 22.85
C CYS A 137 -5.29 16.53 23.69
N ASN A 138 -4.17 15.82 23.51
CA ASN A 138 -2.91 16.21 24.15
C ASN A 138 -2.16 17.21 23.28
N LEU A 139 -1.53 18.19 23.91
CA LEU A 139 -0.78 19.24 23.22
C LEU A 139 0.39 18.63 22.43
N GLY A 140 0.55 19.05 21.17
CA GLY A 140 1.63 18.56 20.29
C GLY A 140 1.35 17.21 19.63
N GLU A 141 0.17 16.63 19.82
CA GLU A 141 -0.29 15.44 19.09
C GLU A 141 -1.31 15.81 18.02
N VAL A 142 -1.46 14.93 17.04
CA VAL A 142 -2.50 15.05 16.01
C VAL A 142 -3.87 14.77 16.62
N MET A 143 -4.84 15.57 16.27
CA MET A 143 -6.21 15.41 16.74
C MET A 143 -6.86 14.20 16.07
N ILE A 144 -7.19 13.19 16.87
CA ILE A 144 -7.84 11.96 16.42
C ILE A 144 -9.01 11.69 17.35
N SER A 145 -10.18 11.36 16.78
CA SER A 145 -11.34 10.91 17.55
C SER A 145 -11.55 9.42 17.38
N ALA A 146 -11.35 8.66 18.47
CA ALA A 146 -11.59 7.21 18.50
C ALA A 146 -13.06 6.87 18.16
N ASP A 147 -13.25 5.79 17.41
CA ASP A 147 -14.59 5.30 17.06
C ASP A 147 -15.27 4.70 18.30
N PRO A 148 -16.49 5.13 18.68
CA PRO A 148 -17.24 4.53 19.79
C PRO A 148 -17.48 3.03 19.63
N ASN A 149 -17.55 2.54 18.39
CA ASN A 149 -17.77 1.12 18.10
C ASN A 149 -16.45 0.35 17.94
N ASP A 150 -15.33 1.04 17.79
CA ASP A 150 -14.00 0.45 17.59
C ASP A 150 -12.90 1.36 18.16
N PRO A 151 -12.67 1.33 19.49
CA PRO A 151 -11.78 2.28 20.15
C PRO A 151 -10.31 2.18 19.72
N GLU A 152 -9.90 1.08 19.08
CA GLU A 152 -8.54 0.92 18.54
C GLU A 152 -8.31 1.70 17.23
N TRP A 153 -9.39 2.18 16.60
CA TRP A 153 -9.36 2.88 15.31
C TRP A 153 -9.92 4.30 15.43
N PRO A 154 -9.34 5.30 14.74
CA PRO A 154 -8.09 5.28 13.96
C PRO A 154 -6.86 4.87 14.76
N LYS A 155 -5.97 4.09 14.14
CA LYS A 155 -4.77 3.58 14.80
C LYS A 155 -3.65 4.61 14.75
N ARG A 156 -3.19 5.03 15.93
CA ARG A 156 -2.05 5.94 16.11
C ARG A 156 -0.79 5.13 16.45
N ILE A 157 0.30 5.42 15.76
CA ILE A 157 1.60 4.81 15.99
C ILE A 157 2.64 5.93 16.20
N PRO A 158 2.94 6.30 17.46
CA PRO A 158 3.88 7.37 17.76
C PRO A 158 5.32 6.88 17.63
N THR A 159 6.15 7.66 16.95
CA THR A 159 7.60 7.42 16.83
C THR A 159 8.35 8.63 17.38
N PHE A 160 9.15 8.42 18.42
CA PHE A 160 9.86 9.48 19.13
C PHE A 160 11.34 9.50 18.72
N PHE A 161 11.83 10.68 18.34
CA PHE A 161 13.26 10.90 18.15
C PHE A 161 13.96 10.96 19.50
N LYS A 162 15.15 10.37 19.58
CA LYS A 162 16.05 10.58 20.72
C LYS A 162 16.85 11.86 20.52
N LYS A 163 17.39 12.37 21.62
CA LYS A 163 18.20 13.59 21.62
C LYS A 163 19.42 13.45 20.71
N GLY A 164 19.59 14.38 19.78
CA GLY A 164 20.73 14.43 18.86
C GLY A 164 20.73 13.38 17.75
N GLU A 165 19.80 12.42 17.75
CA GLU A 165 19.67 11.44 16.66
C GLU A 165 18.98 12.09 15.45
N GLU A 166 19.55 11.94 14.26
CA GLU A 166 18.97 12.45 13.02
C GLU A 166 17.94 11.48 12.43
N GLU A 167 18.04 10.19 12.75
CA GLU A 167 17.21 9.12 12.18
C GLU A 167 16.45 8.30 13.24
N VAL A 168 15.15 8.26 13.00
CA VAL A 168 14.05 7.54 13.63
C VAL A 168 13.55 6.24 13.00
N LYS A 169 13.79 5.02 13.51
CA LYS A 169 13.02 3.86 13.02
C LYS A 169 11.63 3.80 13.65
N MET A 170 10.60 3.66 12.81
CA MET A 170 9.23 3.44 13.24
C MET A 170 9.06 2.01 13.80
N SER A 171 8.41 1.89 14.96
CA SER A 171 7.78 0.64 15.40
C SER A 171 6.28 0.74 15.06
N PRO A 172 5.49 -0.32 14.79
CA PRO A 172 5.71 -1.76 14.71
C PRO A 172 5.66 -2.33 13.28
N GLU A 173 6.18 -3.55 13.12
CA GLU A 173 6.43 -4.15 11.80
C GLU A 173 5.15 -4.51 11.03
N ALA A 174 4.04 -4.96 11.63
CA ALA A 174 2.80 -5.27 10.89
C ALA A 174 1.49 -4.94 11.66
N VAL A 175 0.49 -4.42 10.94
CA VAL A 175 -0.89 -4.22 11.44
C VAL A 175 -1.83 -5.18 10.72
N ILE A 176 -2.47 -6.06 11.49
CA ILE A 176 -3.49 -6.99 10.98
C ILE A 176 -4.82 -6.25 10.78
N ILE A 177 -5.48 -6.52 9.66
CA ILE A 177 -6.74 -5.90 9.29
C ILE A 177 -7.88 -6.84 9.63
N ASN A 178 -8.80 -6.38 10.49
CA ASN A 178 -9.94 -7.17 10.96
C ASN A 178 -11.26 -6.80 10.27
N LYS A 179 -11.30 -5.69 9.53
CA LYS A 179 -12.49 -5.20 8.82
C LYS A 179 -12.16 -4.93 7.36
N THR A 180 -13.08 -5.28 6.47
CA THR A 180 -12.93 -4.96 5.06
C THR A 180 -13.17 -3.47 4.86
N GLY A 181 -12.22 -2.79 4.24
CA GLY A 181 -12.30 -1.34 4.06
C GLY A 181 -11.22 -0.80 3.14
N TRP A 182 -11.32 0.50 2.87
CA TRP A 182 -10.26 1.27 2.22
C TRP A 182 -9.43 1.94 3.31
N TYR A 183 -8.17 1.57 3.43
CA TYR A 183 -7.27 2.04 4.48
C TYR A 183 -6.27 3.04 3.93
N THR A 184 -5.97 4.07 4.71
CA THR A 184 -5.01 5.12 4.36
C THR A 184 -4.01 5.30 5.49
N VAL A 185 -2.73 5.49 5.15
CA VAL A 185 -1.65 5.83 6.10
C VAL A 185 -1.19 7.25 5.86
N TYR A 186 -1.18 8.07 6.91
CA TYR A 186 -0.51 9.36 6.94
C TYR A 186 0.64 9.34 7.93
N PHE A 187 1.77 9.92 7.57
CA PHE A 187 2.79 10.31 8.54
C PHE A 187 2.66 11.79 8.81
N THR A 188 2.65 12.19 10.07
CA THR A 188 2.42 13.58 10.44
C THR A 188 3.23 13.97 11.67
N THR A 189 3.63 15.24 11.73
CA THR A 189 4.31 15.81 12.89
C THR A 189 3.74 17.19 13.18
N CYS A 190 3.57 17.46 14.47
CA CYS A 190 3.08 18.72 15.00
C CYS A 190 4.18 19.63 15.54
N ASP A 191 5.43 19.15 15.54
CA ASP A 191 6.57 19.92 16.02
C ASP A 191 7.06 20.89 14.94
N GLU A 192 7.06 22.19 15.24
CA GLU A 192 7.54 23.23 14.33
C GLU A 192 9.02 23.05 13.97
N ASP A 193 9.82 22.53 14.90
CA ASP A 193 11.26 22.29 14.74
C ASP A 193 11.57 21.12 13.80
N MET A 194 10.60 20.28 13.43
CA MET A 194 10.80 19.12 12.56
C MET A 194 10.73 19.48 11.07
N ASP A 195 11.12 20.70 10.72
CA ASP A 195 11.13 21.15 9.33
C ASP A 195 12.18 20.43 8.49
N GLY A 196 11.82 20.09 7.25
CA GLY A 196 12.67 19.29 6.37
C GLY A 196 12.82 17.83 6.79
N THR A 197 11.90 17.30 7.60
CA THR A 197 11.84 15.84 7.86
C THR A 197 11.46 15.10 6.57
N VAL A 198 12.17 14.01 6.31
CA VAL A 198 11.93 13.11 5.18
C VAL A 198 11.62 11.70 5.68
N VAL A 199 10.92 10.92 4.87
CA VAL A 199 10.62 9.51 5.16
C VAL A 199 11.33 8.58 4.17
N ARG A 200 11.80 7.44 4.69
CA ARG A 200 12.46 6.36 3.96
C ARG A 200 11.83 5.01 4.28
N GLY A 201 12.07 4.02 3.43
CA GLY A 201 11.62 2.65 3.61
C GLY A 201 10.45 2.32 2.70
N ARG A 202 9.62 1.35 3.08
CA ARG A 202 8.42 1.00 2.31
C ARG A 202 7.32 0.43 3.19
N SER A 203 6.09 0.50 2.72
CA SER A 203 4.98 -0.24 3.29
C SER A 203 4.48 -1.32 2.32
N VAL A 204 4.18 -2.51 2.86
CA VAL A 204 3.69 -3.66 2.12
C VAL A 204 2.27 -3.97 2.57
N TRP A 205 1.33 -3.97 1.62
CA TRP A 205 -0.10 -4.11 1.86
C TRP A 205 -0.55 -5.41 1.22
N LYS A 206 -0.97 -6.37 2.05
CA LYS A 206 -1.31 -7.72 1.62
C LYS A 206 -2.77 -8.04 1.93
N ASN A 207 -3.40 -8.76 1.02
CA ASN A 207 -4.80 -9.15 1.11
C ASN A 207 -4.95 -10.69 1.18
N LEU A 208 -6.06 -11.17 1.74
CA LEU A 208 -6.42 -12.59 1.88
C LEU A 208 -6.09 -13.47 0.65
N GLY A 209 -6.50 -12.99 -0.52
CA GLY A 209 -6.41 -13.72 -1.80
C GLY A 209 -5.10 -13.53 -2.57
N GLY A 210 -4.12 -12.85 -1.98
CA GLY A 210 -2.79 -12.64 -2.58
C GLY A 210 -2.51 -11.19 -2.99
N TYR A 211 -1.72 -11.08 -4.04
CA TYR A 211 -0.71 -10.03 -4.22
C TYR A 211 -1.17 -8.78 -4.96
N LEU A 212 -2.42 -8.79 -5.41
CA LEU A 212 -2.98 -7.72 -6.19
C LEU A 212 -3.48 -6.60 -5.29
N ARG A 213 -3.25 -5.38 -5.76
CA ARG A 213 -3.82 -4.18 -5.20
C ARG A 213 -5.33 -4.35 -5.04
N GLY A 214 -5.88 -4.00 -3.88
CA GLY A 214 -7.31 -4.17 -3.57
C GLY A 214 -8.22 -3.62 -4.66
N GLU A 215 -7.89 -2.43 -5.18
CA GLU A 215 -8.57 -1.76 -6.28
C GLU A 215 -8.63 -2.58 -7.58
N THR A 216 -7.60 -3.40 -7.86
CA THR A 216 -7.50 -4.20 -9.08
C THR A 216 -8.10 -5.61 -8.95
N THR A 217 -8.40 -6.06 -7.73
CA THR A 217 -9.02 -7.36 -7.46
C THR A 217 -10.28 -7.66 -8.29
N PRO A 218 -11.26 -6.74 -8.43
CA PRO A 218 -12.44 -7.02 -9.25
C PRO A 218 -12.14 -7.19 -10.75
N LEU A 219 -11.03 -6.60 -11.25
CA LEU A 219 -10.66 -6.71 -12.66
C LEU A 219 -10.08 -8.08 -13.01
N VAL A 220 -9.64 -8.88 -12.04
CA VAL A 220 -9.09 -10.24 -12.30
C VAL A 220 -10.09 -11.11 -13.05
N LYS A 221 -11.37 -11.05 -12.68
CA LYS A 221 -12.44 -11.79 -13.36
C LYS A 221 -12.62 -11.32 -14.80
N PHE A 222 -12.56 -10.01 -15.03
CA PHE A 222 -12.67 -9.42 -16.37
C PHE A 222 -11.50 -9.85 -17.26
N TYR A 223 -10.26 -9.75 -16.78
CA TYR A 223 -9.08 -10.17 -17.54
C TYR A 223 -9.05 -11.68 -17.77
N GLY A 224 -9.50 -12.48 -16.80
CA GLY A 224 -9.65 -13.93 -16.98
C GLY A 224 -10.65 -14.27 -18.09
N LEU A 225 -11.80 -13.60 -18.13
CA LEU A 225 -12.79 -13.78 -19.20
C LEU A 225 -12.27 -13.31 -20.56
N MET A 226 -11.56 -12.18 -20.61
CA MET A 226 -10.93 -11.69 -21.83
C MET A 226 -9.87 -12.67 -22.36
N LEU A 227 -9.01 -13.20 -21.48
CA LEU A 227 -8.03 -14.22 -21.86
C LEU A 227 -8.71 -15.46 -22.43
N LEU A 228 -9.79 -15.94 -21.82
CA LEU A 228 -10.58 -17.06 -22.35
C LEU A 228 -11.18 -16.74 -23.72
N ALA A 229 -11.72 -15.53 -23.91
CA ALA A 229 -12.26 -15.10 -25.20
C ALA A 229 -11.18 -15.06 -26.29
N TYR A 230 -10.01 -14.49 -26.00
CA TYR A 230 -8.88 -14.47 -26.93
C TYR A 230 -8.32 -15.87 -27.22
N ALA A 231 -8.26 -16.75 -26.22
CA ALA A 231 -7.86 -18.13 -26.42
C ALA A 231 -8.82 -18.88 -27.34
N MET A 232 -10.13 -18.72 -27.14
CA MET A 232 -11.16 -19.28 -28.02
C MET A 232 -11.06 -18.73 -29.44
N LEU A 233 -10.87 -17.42 -29.59
CA LEU A 233 -10.67 -16.78 -30.88
C LEU A 233 -9.44 -17.36 -31.59
N GLY A 234 -8.32 -17.49 -30.88
CA GLY A 234 -7.10 -18.14 -31.39
C GLY A 234 -7.38 -19.57 -31.85
N LEU A 235 -8.02 -20.39 -31.02
CA LEU A 235 -8.35 -21.78 -31.36
C LEU A 235 -9.23 -21.92 -32.59
N VAL A 236 -10.12 -20.96 -32.87
CA VAL A 236 -10.95 -20.95 -34.08
C VAL A 236 -10.20 -20.37 -35.28
N TRP A 237 -9.41 -19.32 -35.07
CA TRP A 237 -8.77 -18.57 -36.14
C TRP A 237 -7.52 -19.26 -36.68
N PHE A 238 -6.67 -19.84 -35.81
CA PHE A 238 -5.44 -20.51 -36.22
C PHE A 238 -5.68 -21.68 -37.20
N PRO A 239 -6.66 -22.58 -37.00
CA PRO A 239 -6.94 -23.65 -37.96
C PRO A 239 -7.44 -23.10 -39.30
N ARG A 240 -8.30 -22.07 -39.29
CA ARG A 240 -8.79 -21.46 -40.53
C ARG A 240 -7.65 -20.81 -41.31
N VAL A 241 -6.78 -20.06 -40.63
CA VAL A 241 -5.59 -19.46 -41.25
C VAL A 241 -4.66 -20.53 -41.82
N ALA A 242 -4.45 -21.65 -41.11
CA ALA A 242 -3.65 -22.75 -41.62
C ALA A 242 -4.26 -23.41 -42.87
N LEU A 243 -5.59 -23.57 -42.92
CA LEU A 243 -6.29 -24.14 -44.07
C LEU A 243 -6.24 -23.22 -45.30
N TYR A 244 -6.45 -21.92 -45.10
CA TYR A 244 -6.54 -20.92 -46.18
C TYR A 244 -5.24 -20.14 -46.41
N TRP A 245 -4.11 -20.58 -45.84
CA TRP A 245 -2.83 -19.85 -45.91
C TRP A 245 -2.37 -19.62 -47.35
N LYS A 246 -2.58 -20.60 -48.23
CA LYS A 246 -2.21 -20.51 -49.66
C LYS A 246 -3.07 -19.49 -50.40
N ASP A 247 -4.38 -19.54 -50.19
CA ASP A 247 -5.33 -18.63 -50.84
C ASP A 247 -5.15 -17.19 -50.34
N GLY A 248 -4.87 -17.03 -49.04
CA GLY A 248 -4.59 -15.72 -48.42
C GLY A 248 -3.33 -15.06 -48.96
N ILE A 249 -2.22 -15.80 -49.12
CA ILE A 249 -0.99 -15.26 -49.72
C ILE A 249 -1.19 -14.88 -51.18
N GLN A 250 -1.90 -15.72 -51.95
CA GLN A 250 -2.19 -15.41 -53.36
C GLN A 250 -3.03 -14.13 -53.48
N LEU A 251 -4.08 -13.99 -52.66
CA LEU A 251 -4.91 -12.78 -52.67
C LEU A 251 -4.09 -11.52 -52.30
N HIS A 252 -3.26 -11.60 -51.27
CA HIS A 252 -2.40 -10.47 -50.87
C HIS A 252 -1.41 -10.10 -51.98
N SER A 253 -0.79 -11.10 -52.63
CA SER A 253 0.10 -10.89 -53.78
C SER A 253 -0.61 -10.21 -54.96
N HIS A 254 -1.86 -10.61 -55.25
CA HIS A 254 -2.64 -10.00 -56.34
C HIS A 254 -3.05 -8.57 -56.02
N VAL A 255 -3.46 -8.28 -54.78
CA VAL A 255 -3.79 -6.91 -54.35
C VAL A 255 -2.55 -6.02 -54.36
N SER A 256 -1.40 -6.51 -53.88
CA SER A 256 -0.14 -5.77 -53.96
C SER A 256 0.30 -5.51 -55.40
N LEU A 257 0.05 -6.43 -56.33
CA LEU A 257 0.34 -6.25 -57.76
C LEU A 257 -0.56 -5.21 -58.44
N VAL A 258 -1.80 -5.04 -57.97
CA VAL A 258 -2.74 -4.05 -58.51
C VAL A 258 -2.49 -2.64 -57.94
N ILE A 259 -1.93 -2.55 -56.74
CA ILE A 259 -1.61 -1.28 -56.08
C ILE A 259 -0.24 -0.73 -56.52
N ALA A 260 0.71 -1.60 -56.89
CA ALA A 260 2.02 -1.23 -57.44
C ALA A 260 1.93 -0.73 -58.89
#